data_AF-A0AAV1VMY6-F1
#
_entry.id   AF-A0AAV1VMY6-F1
#
_cell.length_a   1.000
_cell.length_b   1.000
_cell.length_c   1.000
_cell.angle_alpha   90.00
_cell.angle_beta   90.00
_cell.angle_gamma   90.00
#
_symmetry.space_group_name_H-M   'P 1'
#
loop_
_entity.id
_entity.type
_entity.pdbx_description
1 polymer ?
#
loop_
_entity_poly.entity_id
_entity_poly.type
_entity_poly.pdbx_seq_one_letter_code
_entity_poly.pdbx_strand_id
1 'polypeptide(L)'
;MTCSKKFMRNYKGFDAVDVHLADDGIVQAIGSGDIVMSMKTPQGMKKGVLTNVWHIPKLSRNLFSVGRFTKDVGPVTFTKDGCYGEAKGTKWKIGAREGKGLFKLQMTPVAPEQANAAKSSGCQGGTKSYLWHLRLGHIGHDGLNCIVTKNIGIGIDISSVKKWDVCEGCALGKQTRVRFQSNTTARTSKLLEVIHSDVCGPMSMATFSGKRYFVTFIDDKSRYCVVYLLKSKSEVAAKFMEYAAMAETQTGKRVKYLQSDNGGEYKSDKLARFCAERGIQQRFTPPYTPQLNGVAERMNRTLVECARCMMEHAGLGKSYWGEAVMTAMFLRNRCPTRAIHQDKSPYQVWTMKKPILANLKVFGCHAYVQVPQDKRAKFDSKSSLCRFLGYAEHQKSYRFEEVSTGAIKISRDATFMEDKFDEGPRNYNDESSVVEFDDHDEDEEKRRR
;
A
#
# COMPACT_ATOMS: atom_id res chain seq x y z
N MET A 1 28.48 -2.61 -20.39
CA MET A 1 28.08 -3.48 -21.51
C MET A 1 28.22 -4.94 -21.08
N THR A 2 27.32 -5.82 -21.53
CA THR A 2 27.39 -7.25 -21.22
C THR A 2 27.00 -8.12 -22.41
N CYS A 3 27.57 -9.32 -22.49
CA CYS A 3 27.20 -10.35 -23.46
C CYS A 3 25.97 -11.18 -23.04
N SER A 4 25.47 -11.01 -21.81
CA SER A 4 24.41 -11.85 -21.26
C SER A 4 23.20 -11.04 -20.79
N LYS A 5 22.05 -11.32 -21.38
CA LYS A 5 20.75 -10.81 -20.92
C LYS A 5 20.27 -11.40 -19.58
N LYS A 6 20.87 -12.50 -19.10
CA LYS A 6 20.36 -13.29 -17.95
C LYS A 6 20.29 -12.49 -16.63
N PHE A 7 21.11 -11.46 -16.49
CA PHE A 7 21.21 -10.67 -15.25
C PHE A 7 20.46 -9.32 -15.33
N MET A 8 19.79 -9.03 -16.45
CA MET A 8 19.05 -7.80 -16.67
C MET A 8 17.61 -7.92 -16.16
N ARG A 9 17.11 -6.91 -15.45
CA ARG A 9 15.79 -6.95 -14.82
C ARG A 9 14.66 -6.32 -15.65
N ASN A 10 15.01 -5.45 -16.60
CA ASN A 10 14.10 -4.67 -17.44
C ASN A 10 14.66 -4.56 -18.86
N TYR A 11 14.96 -5.71 -19.47
CA TYR A 11 15.50 -5.77 -20.83
C TYR A 11 14.53 -5.13 -21.83
N LYS A 12 14.99 -4.10 -22.53
CA LYS A 12 14.31 -3.50 -23.69
C LYS A 12 15.16 -3.77 -24.92
N GLY A 13 14.59 -4.42 -25.92
CA GLY A 13 15.20 -4.51 -27.24
C GLY A 13 15.08 -3.16 -27.95
N PHE A 14 16.07 -2.83 -28.76
CA PHE A 14 16.03 -1.68 -29.66
C PHE A 14 16.73 -2.06 -30.96
N ASP A 15 16.51 -1.27 -32.01
CA ASP A 15 17.14 -1.45 -33.32
C ASP A 15 18.66 -1.45 -33.18
N ALA A 16 19.32 -2.38 -33.88
CA ALA A 16 20.75 -2.63 -33.68
C ALA A 16 21.57 -1.34 -33.79
N VAL A 17 22.21 -0.96 -32.69
CA VAL A 17 23.09 0.21 -32.63
C VAL A 17 24.53 -0.26 -32.75
N ASP A 18 25.25 0.31 -33.70
CA ASP A 18 26.66 0.00 -33.92
C ASP A 18 27.53 0.60 -32.81
N VAL A 19 28.42 -0.25 -32.26
CA VAL A 19 29.38 0.08 -31.22
C VAL A 19 30.78 -0.23 -31.74
N HIS A 20 31.61 0.80 -31.81
CA HIS A 20 33.00 0.68 -32.24
C HIS A 20 33.88 0.17 -31.10
N LEU A 21 34.66 -0.87 -31.38
CA LEU A 21 35.66 -1.42 -30.47
C LEU A 21 37.04 -0.79 -30.73
N ALA A 22 37.99 -1.04 -29.83
CA ALA A 22 39.33 -0.47 -29.88
C ALA A 22 40.20 -1.03 -31.03
N ASP A 23 39.76 -2.09 -31.69
CA ASP A 23 40.38 -2.70 -32.88
C ASP A 23 39.68 -2.28 -34.18
N ASP A 24 38.92 -1.18 -34.15
CA ASP A 24 38.04 -0.68 -35.23
C ASP A 24 36.94 -1.67 -35.68
N GLY A 25 36.77 -2.78 -34.95
CA GLY A 25 35.67 -3.71 -35.16
C GLY A 25 34.32 -3.10 -34.75
N ILE A 26 33.27 -3.41 -35.50
CA ILE A 26 31.89 -2.97 -35.21
C ILE A 26 31.11 -4.12 -34.60
N VAL A 27 30.54 -3.90 -33.42
CA VAL A 27 29.61 -4.84 -32.76
C VAL A 27 28.27 -4.18 -32.49
N GLN A 28 27.19 -4.95 -32.58
CA GLN A 28 25.84 -4.42 -32.45
C GLN A 28 25.27 -4.60 -31.03
N ALA A 29 24.84 -3.49 -30.44
CA ALA A 29 23.98 -3.49 -29.27
C ALA A 29 22.53 -3.68 -29.72
N ILE A 30 21.86 -4.68 -29.15
CA ILE A 30 20.50 -5.11 -29.55
C ILE A 30 19.46 -4.91 -28.44
N GLY A 31 19.85 -4.21 -27.39
CA GLY A 31 19.00 -3.92 -26.25
C GLY A 31 19.77 -3.42 -25.05
N SER A 32 19.04 -2.97 -24.04
CA SER A 32 19.61 -2.53 -22.76
C SER A 32 18.75 -3.01 -21.59
N GLY A 33 19.36 -3.04 -20.41
CA GLY A 33 18.66 -3.30 -19.17
C GLY A 33 19.53 -3.04 -17.97
N ASP A 34 18.91 -3.03 -16.80
CA ASP A 34 19.56 -2.72 -15.55
C ASP A 34 20.03 -4.01 -14.88
N ILE A 35 21.27 -3.98 -14.37
CA ILE A 35 21.88 -5.10 -13.68
C ILE A 35 22.11 -4.72 -12.23
N VAL A 36 21.53 -5.49 -11.32
CA VAL A 36 21.78 -5.30 -9.89
C VAL A 36 23.02 -6.06 -9.48
N MET A 37 23.93 -5.32 -8.88
CA MET A 37 25.23 -5.78 -8.46
C MET A 37 25.33 -5.72 -6.94
N SER A 38 25.84 -6.77 -6.31
CA SER A 38 26.21 -6.76 -4.91
C SER A 38 27.70 -6.43 -4.79
N MET A 39 28.06 -5.51 -3.91
CA MET A 39 29.45 -5.12 -3.65
C MET A 39 29.74 -5.09 -2.15
N LYS A 40 30.97 -5.45 -1.78
CA LYS A 40 31.43 -5.36 -0.39
C LYS A 40 32.01 -3.96 -0.15
N THR A 41 31.43 -3.22 0.78
CA THR A 41 31.90 -1.89 1.22
C THR A 41 32.40 -1.96 2.66
N PRO A 42 33.17 -0.96 3.15
CA PRO A 42 33.58 -0.90 4.56
C PRO A 42 32.40 -0.89 5.55
N GLN A 43 31.22 -0.46 5.11
CA GLN A 43 29.97 -0.43 5.90
C GLN A 43 29.13 -1.72 5.74
N GLY A 44 29.68 -2.77 5.14
CA GLY A 44 28.99 -4.03 4.86
C GLY A 44 28.64 -4.24 3.38
N MET A 45 27.84 -5.27 3.09
CA MET A 45 27.43 -5.61 1.72
C MET A 45 26.34 -4.65 1.24
N LYS A 46 26.58 -3.92 0.14
CA LYS A 46 25.62 -3.00 -0.47
C LYS A 46 25.21 -3.50 -1.86
N LYS A 47 23.94 -3.31 -2.20
CA LYS A 47 23.41 -3.56 -3.56
C LYS A 47 23.37 -2.24 -4.32
N GLY A 48 23.98 -2.22 -5.50
CA GLY A 48 23.93 -1.11 -6.46
C GLY A 48 23.25 -1.56 -7.75
N VAL A 49 22.78 -0.62 -8.55
CA VAL A 49 22.16 -0.89 -9.86
C VAL A 49 23.01 -0.22 -10.93
N LEU A 50 23.48 -1.00 -11.89
CA LEU A 50 24.03 -0.47 -13.14
C LEU A 50 22.84 -0.23 -14.07
N THR A 51 22.56 1.03 -14.35
CA THR A 51 21.44 1.43 -15.21
C THR A 51 21.85 1.47 -16.67
N ASN A 52 20.91 1.19 -17.57
CA ASN A 52 21.08 1.25 -19.02
C ASN A 52 22.30 0.45 -19.53
N VAL A 53 22.48 -0.79 -19.04
CA VAL A 53 23.57 -1.65 -19.49
C VAL A 53 23.24 -2.21 -20.86
N TRP A 54 24.01 -1.86 -21.88
CA TRP A 54 23.83 -2.40 -23.23
C TRP A 54 24.17 -3.90 -23.31
N HIS A 55 23.32 -4.62 -24.02
CA HIS A 55 23.44 -6.03 -24.36
C HIS A 55 24.03 -6.18 -25.75
N ILE A 56 25.24 -6.74 -25.81
CA ILE A 56 26.01 -6.94 -27.04
C ILE A 56 26.42 -8.42 -27.07
N PRO A 57 25.66 -9.30 -27.73
CA PRO A 57 25.90 -10.75 -27.70
C PRO A 57 27.29 -11.17 -28.20
N LYS A 58 27.86 -10.41 -29.14
CA LYS A 58 29.16 -10.67 -29.75
C LYS A 58 30.37 -10.31 -28.86
N LEU A 59 30.14 -9.70 -27.68
CA LEU A 59 31.25 -9.42 -26.74
C LEU A 59 31.77 -10.71 -26.09
N SER A 60 33.10 -10.87 -26.08
CA SER A 60 33.76 -11.98 -25.39
C SER A 60 33.79 -11.80 -23.86
N ARG A 61 33.74 -10.56 -23.36
CA ARG A 61 33.77 -10.21 -21.93
C ARG A 61 32.87 -9.02 -21.61
N ASN A 62 32.42 -8.94 -20.36
CA ASN A 62 31.66 -7.80 -19.86
C ASN A 62 32.59 -6.60 -19.61
N LEU A 63 32.14 -5.40 -20.00
CA LEU A 63 32.89 -4.16 -19.85
C LEU A 63 32.16 -3.20 -18.92
N PHE A 64 32.91 -2.65 -17.97
CA PHE A 64 32.43 -1.66 -17.01
C PHE A 64 32.92 -0.26 -17.42
N SER A 65 31.99 0.69 -17.57
CA SER A 65 32.34 2.05 -18.00
C SER A 65 32.81 2.89 -16.81
N VAL A 66 34.12 3.11 -16.75
CA VAL A 66 34.73 4.00 -15.74
C VAL A 66 34.26 5.42 -15.93
N GLY A 67 34.20 5.92 -17.18
CA GLY A 67 33.75 7.28 -17.48
C GLY A 67 32.31 7.56 -17.03
N ARG A 68 31.42 6.56 -17.15
CA ARG A 68 30.05 6.69 -16.64
C ARG A 68 30.01 6.68 -15.12
N PHE A 69 30.81 5.83 -14.48
CA PHE A 69 30.91 5.79 -13.02
C PHE A 69 31.47 7.10 -12.44
N THR A 70 32.50 7.68 -13.06
CA THR A 70 33.07 8.96 -12.61
C THR A 70 32.11 10.14 -12.78
N LYS A 71 31.24 10.09 -13.78
CA LYS A 71 30.17 11.08 -13.98
C LYS A 71 29.04 10.95 -12.96
N ASP A 72 28.57 9.73 -12.71
CA ASP A 72 27.33 9.49 -11.97
C ASP A 72 27.55 9.23 -10.46
N VAL A 73 28.74 8.79 -10.05
CA VAL A 73 29.02 8.33 -8.66
C VAL A 73 30.14 9.13 -8.00
N GLY A 74 31.30 9.24 -8.64
CA GLY A 74 32.47 9.92 -8.09
C GLY A 74 33.81 9.37 -8.61
N PRO A 75 34.95 9.97 -8.23
CA PRO A 75 36.24 9.67 -8.84
C PRO A 75 36.67 8.22 -8.61
N VAL A 76 37.45 7.70 -9.56
CA VAL A 76 38.05 6.37 -9.51
C VAL A 76 39.57 6.49 -9.49
N THR A 77 40.21 5.91 -8.48
CA THR A 77 41.67 5.84 -8.37
C THR A 77 42.15 4.43 -8.67
N PHE A 78 43.10 4.30 -9.60
CA PHE A 78 43.80 3.04 -9.88
C PHE A 78 45.14 3.04 -9.15
N THR A 79 45.39 2.00 -8.36
CA THR A 79 46.67 1.78 -7.65
C THR A 79 47.26 0.41 -8.00
N LYS A 80 48.44 0.10 -7.48
CA LYS A 80 49.08 -1.20 -7.65
C LYS A 80 48.21 -2.37 -7.16
N ASP A 81 47.38 -2.13 -6.13
CA ASP A 81 46.59 -3.16 -5.45
C ASP A 81 45.14 -3.32 -5.98
N GLY A 82 44.69 -2.43 -6.87
CA GLY A 82 43.34 -2.47 -7.44
C GLY A 82 42.79 -1.09 -7.83
N CYS A 83 41.49 -1.03 -8.07
CA CYS A 83 40.77 0.21 -8.34
C CYS A 83 39.75 0.52 -7.24
N TYR A 84 39.67 1.80 -6.89
CA TYR A 84 38.88 2.32 -5.79
C TYR A 84 37.94 3.40 -6.27
N GLY A 85 36.66 3.31 -5.88
CA GLY A 85 35.68 4.37 -6.07
C GLY A 85 35.55 5.19 -4.79
N GLU A 86 35.29 6.49 -4.94
CA GLU A 86 35.04 7.39 -3.82
C GLU A 86 33.72 8.14 -4.02
N ALA A 87 32.89 8.16 -2.98
CA ALA A 87 31.64 8.91 -2.96
C ALA A 87 31.34 9.34 -1.52
N LYS A 88 30.96 10.61 -1.34
CA LYS A 88 30.57 11.19 -0.03
C LYS A 88 31.60 10.90 1.08
N GLY A 89 32.90 11.04 0.76
CA GLY A 89 34.01 10.83 1.70
C GLY A 89 34.29 9.37 2.08
N THR A 90 33.60 8.41 1.45
CA THR A 90 33.87 6.97 1.66
C THR A 90 34.60 6.41 0.44
N LYS A 91 35.80 5.87 0.65
CA LYS A 91 36.57 5.17 -0.38
C LYS A 91 36.40 3.66 -0.22
N TRP A 92 36.10 2.95 -1.32
CA TRP A 92 35.97 1.49 -1.31
C TRP A 92 36.57 0.86 -2.57
N LYS A 93 36.96 -0.41 -2.46
CA LYS A 93 37.54 -1.16 -3.57
C LYS A 93 36.43 -1.62 -4.52
N ILE A 94 36.53 -1.24 -5.80
CA ILE A 94 35.58 -1.63 -6.85
C ILE A 94 36.13 -2.74 -7.74
N GLY A 95 37.45 -2.92 -7.79
CA GLY A 95 38.07 -4.00 -8.55
C GLY A 95 39.49 -4.33 -8.10
N ALA A 96 39.94 -5.51 -8.49
CA ALA A 96 41.29 -6.02 -8.22
C ALA A 96 42.01 -6.31 -9.54
N ARG A 97 43.33 -6.13 -9.55
CA ARG A 97 44.16 -6.48 -10.71
C ARG A 97 44.22 -8.00 -10.86
N GLU A 98 43.95 -8.51 -12.05
CA GLU A 98 43.95 -9.95 -12.35
C GLU A 98 44.58 -10.21 -13.74
N GLY A 99 45.54 -11.13 -13.82
CA GLY A 99 46.16 -11.56 -15.09
C GLY A 99 46.97 -10.47 -15.81
N LYS A 100 46.91 -10.48 -17.15
CA LYS A 100 47.67 -9.63 -18.11
C LYS A 100 47.30 -8.12 -18.06
N GLY A 101 47.27 -7.52 -16.88
CA GLY A 101 47.07 -6.08 -16.68
C GLY A 101 45.62 -5.58 -16.62
N LEU A 102 44.61 -6.46 -16.59
CA LEU A 102 43.20 -6.08 -16.49
C LEU A 102 42.76 -5.93 -15.02
N PHE A 103 41.77 -5.07 -14.78
CA PHE A 103 41.09 -4.95 -13.48
C PHE A 103 39.76 -5.68 -13.53
N LYS A 104 39.60 -6.70 -12.67
CA LYS A 104 38.34 -7.42 -12.50
C LYS A 104 37.48 -6.72 -11.47
N LEU A 105 36.26 -6.40 -11.87
CA LEU A 105 35.26 -5.79 -11.01
C LEU A 105 34.90 -6.75 -9.86
N GLN A 106 35.04 -6.29 -8.62
CA GLN A 106 34.71 -7.05 -7.41
C GLN A 106 33.25 -6.85 -7.02
N MET A 107 32.36 -7.12 -7.98
CA MET A 107 30.92 -6.99 -7.81
C MET A 107 30.24 -8.21 -8.44
N THR A 108 29.30 -8.81 -7.73
CA THR A 108 28.57 -10.00 -8.23
C THR A 108 27.18 -9.60 -8.72
N PRO A 109 26.79 -9.98 -9.95
CA PRO A 109 25.42 -9.76 -10.41
C PRO A 109 24.47 -10.62 -9.58
N VAL A 110 23.43 -9.99 -9.03
CA VAL A 110 22.39 -10.67 -8.26
C VAL A 110 21.28 -11.06 -9.23
N ALA A 111 21.23 -12.36 -9.56
CA ALA A 111 20.15 -12.93 -10.33
C ALA A 111 18.78 -12.53 -9.73
N PRO A 112 17.76 -12.26 -10.54
CA PRO A 112 16.42 -12.03 -10.01
C PRO A 112 15.96 -13.31 -9.31
N GLU A 113 15.94 -13.30 -7.97
CA GLU A 113 15.44 -14.41 -7.16
C GLU A 113 13.97 -14.69 -7.52
N GLN A 114 13.73 -15.91 -8.03
CA GLN A 114 12.42 -16.54 -8.03
C GLN A 114 12.07 -16.89 -6.59
N ALA A 115 11.44 -15.96 -5.88
CA ALA A 115 10.80 -16.21 -4.60
C ALA A 115 9.37 -15.69 -4.65
N ASN A 116 8.43 -16.59 -4.35
CA ASN A 116 6.99 -16.41 -4.35
C ASN A 116 6.54 -15.23 -3.49
N ALA A 117 6.47 -14.06 -4.12
CA ALA A 117 5.56 -12.99 -3.82
C ALA A 117 5.22 -12.42 -5.19
N ALA A 118 3.95 -12.50 -5.59
CA ALA A 118 3.49 -11.93 -6.85
C ALA A 118 3.85 -10.44 -6.90
N LYS A 119 4.99 -10.14 -7.52
CA LYS A 119 5.38 -8.79 -7.90
C LYS A 119 4.51 -8.46 -9.10
N SER A 120 3.58 -7.53 -8.86
CA SER A 120 2.88 -6.76 -9.88
C SER A 120 3.85 -6.48 -11.03
N SER A 121 3.63 -7.17 -12.13
CA SER A 121 4.41 -7.04 -13.34
C SER A 121 3.97 -5.72 -13.98
N GLY A 122 4.90 -4.78 -14.11
CA GLY A 122 4.77 -3.62 -15.00
C GLY A 122 3.76 -2.54 -14.58
N CYS A 123 4.16 -1.68 -13.64
CA CYS A 123 3.72 -0.29 -13.64
C CYS A 123 4.93 0.60 -13.29
N GLN A 124 5.68 1.01 -14.32
CA GLN A 124 6.61 2.12 -14.16
C GLN A 124 5.77 3.38 -14.08
N GLY A 125 5.72 3.92 -12.86
CA GLY A 125 5.65 5.33 -12.53
C GLY A 125 4.30 5.84 -12.00
N GLY A 126 4.42 6.98 -11.32
CA GLY A 126 3.74 7.33 -10.09
C GLY A 126 4.69 7.23 -8.92
N THR A 127 4.78 8.29 -8.10
CA THR A 127 5.63 8.20 -6.90
C THR A 127 5.14 7.02 -6.08
N LYS A 128 6.05 6.14 -5.63
CA LYS A 128 5.68 5.04 -4.74
C LYS A 128 4.81 5.53 -3.56
N SER A 129 4.96 6.79 -3.15
CA SER A 129 4.10 7.48 -2.18
C SER A 129 2.61 7.44 -2.58
N TYR A 130 2.28 7.79 -3.82
CA TYR A 130 0.90 7.79 -4.32
C TYR A 130 0.31 6.38 -4.33
N LEU A 131 1.08 5.39 -4.78
CA LEU A 131 0.65 3.99 -4.71
C LEU A 131 0.40 3.54 -3.26
N TRP A 132 1.25 3.94 -2.31
CA TRP A 132 1.03 3.68 -0.89
C TRP A 132 -0.17 4.43 -0.32
N HIS A 133 -0.44 5.65 -0.80
CA HIS A 133 -1.66 6.39 -0.49
C HIS A 133 -2.91 5.56 -0.86
N LEU A 134 -2.94 5.00 -2.09
CA LEU A 134 -4.03 4.16 -2.57
C LEU A 134 -4.15 2.83 -1.79
N ARG A 135 -3.03 2.11 -1.60
CA ARG A 135 -2.98 0.85 -0.83
C ARG A 135 -3.46 0.99 0.62
N LEU A 136 -3.32 2.18 1.21
CA LEU A 136 -3.74 2.50 2.57
C LEU A 136 -5.13 3.16 2.65
N GLY A 137 -5.94 3.04 1.60
CA GLY A 137 -7.32 3.54 1.58
C GLY A 137 -7.34 5.07 1.51
N HIS A 138 -6.54 5.61 0.61
CA HIS A 138 -6.42 7.05 0.39
C HIS A 138 -5.96 7.83 1.62
N ILE A 139 -5.00 7.30 2.39
CA ILE A 139 -4.50 7.97 3.61
C ILE A 139 -3.91 9.36 3.27
N GLY A 140 -4.16 10.37 4.10
CA GLY A 140 -3.56 11.69 3.92
C GLY A 140 -2.02 11.66 4.01
N HIS A 141 -1.38 12.67 3.42
CA HIS A 141 0.08 12.82 3.39
C HIS A 141 0.73 12.68 4.76
N ASP A 142 0.22 13.39 5.78
CA ASP A 142 0.75 13.33 7.15
C ASP A 142 0.65 11.93 7.76
N GLY A 143 -0.43 11.21 7.45
CA GLY A 143 -0.62 9.84 7.91
C GLY A 143 0.39 8.89 7.31
N LEU A 144 0.64 9.00 5.99
CA LEU A 144 1.68 8.22 5.31
C LEU A 144 3.08 8.59 5.82
N ASN A 145 3.35 9.88 6.00
CA ASN A 145 4.63 10.37 6.51
C ASN A 145 4.90 9.85 7.93
N CYS A 146 3.87 9.82 8.79
CA CYS A 146 3.96 9.22 10.11
C CYS A 146 4.29 7.71 10.02
N ILE A 147 3.66 6.95 9.11
CA ILE A 147 3.99 5.52 8.94
C ILE A 147 5.46 5.31 8.60
N VAL A 148 5.99 6.11 7.66
CA VAL A 148 7.37 6.01 7.18
C VAL A 148 8.36 6.45 8.25
N THR A 149 8.19 7.67 8.78
CA THR A 149 9.15 8.28 9.73
C THR A 149 9.16 7.58 11.09
N LYS A 150 8.01 7.07 11.55
CA LYS A 150 7.88 6.38 12.84
C LYS A 150 7.95 4.86 12.73
N ASN A 151 8.16 4.30 11.53
CA ASN A 151 8.30 2.87 11.28
C ASN A 151 7.14 2.04 11.90
N ILE A 152 5.90 2.46 11.61
CA ILE A 152 4.66 1.92 12.22
C ILE A 152 4.31 0.53 11.67
N GLY A 153 4.86 0.10 10.54
CA GLY A 153 4.58 -1.20 9.95
C GLY A 153 5.76 -1.80 9.17
N ILE A 154 5.65 -3.09 8.85
CA ILE A 154 6.69 -3.86 8.17
C ILE A 154 6.37 -3.96 6.68
N GLY A 155 7.36 -3.70 5.83
CA GLY A 155 7.27 -3.91 4.38
C GLY A 155 6.74 -2.71 3.58
N ILE A 156 6.86 -1.50 4.13
CA ILE A 156 6.75 -0.27 3.36
C ILE A 156 8.07 -0.02 2.63
N ASP A 157 8.03 0.16 1.31
CA ASP A 157 9.23 0.25 0.45
C ASP A 157 9.50 1.68 -0.04
N ILE A 158 9.23 2.67 0.83
CA ILE A 158 9.55 4.08 0.64
C ILE A 158 10.35 4.62 1.84
N SER A 159 11.42 5.35 1.54
CA SER A 159 12.29 5.97 2.55
C SER A 159 11.84 7.38 2.94
N SER A 160 11.11 8.06 2.06
CA SER A 160 10.53 9.38 2.29
C SER A 160 9.23 9.52 1.52
N VAL A 161 8.31 10.32 2.06
CA VAL A 161 7.03 10.61 1.41
C VAL A 161 7.22 11.82 0.52
N LYS A 162 7.13 11.60 -0.79
CA LYS A 162 7.01 12.66 -1.78
C LYS A 162 5.56 13.14 -1.84
N LYS A 163 5.36 14.43 -2.11
CA LYS A 163 4.03 14.96 -2.49
C LYS A 163 3.56 14.30 -3.78
N TRP A 164 2.25 14.25 -3.95
CA TRP A 164 1.56 13.79 -5.15
C TRP A 164 0.42 14.78 -5.44
N ASP A 165 -0.01 14.81 -6.70
CA ASP A 165 -1.10 15.68 -7.16
C ASP A 165 -2.44 15.28 -6.58
N VAL A 166 -3.47 16.07 -6.89
CA VAL A 166 -4.80 15.85 -6.34
C VAL A 166 -5.31 14.47 -6.71
N CYS A 167 -5.57 13.64 -5.69
CA CYS A 167 -6.20 12.34 -5.90
C CYS A 167 -7.69 12.56 -6.19
N GLU A 168 -8.14 12.20 -7.39
CA GLU A 168 -9.55 12.29 -7.82
C GLU A 168 -10.50 11.60 -6.82
N GLY A 169 -10.22 10.35 -6.43
CA GLY A 169 -10.99 9.64 -5.41
C GLY A 169 -11.04 10.35 -4.05
N CYS A 170 -10.01 11.11 -3.67
CA CYS A 170 -10.06 11.96 -2.47
C CYS A 170 -10.90 13.21 -2.69
N ALA A 171 -10.79 13.88 -3.83
CA ALA A 171 -11.55 15.07 -4.15
C ALA A 171 -13.05 14.77 -4.13
N LEU A 172 -13.47 13.67 -4.78
CA LEU A 172 -14.86 13.19 -4.78
C LEU A 172 -15.29 12.64 -3.40
N GLY A 173 -14.36 12.03 -2.66
CA GLY A 173 -14.69 11.29 -1.44
C GLY A 173 -14.65 12.06 -0.12
N LYS A 174 -13.76 13.06 0.00
CA LYS A 174 -13.34 13.71 1.27
C LYS A 174 -13.48 15.23 1.31
N GLN A 175 -14.10 15.86 0.31
CA GLN A 175 -14.31 17.31 0.35
C GLN A 175 -15.19 17.68 1.56
N THR A 176 -14.60 18.37 2.55
CA THR A 176 -15.28 18.83 3.77
C THR A 176 -15.02 20.31 4.00
N ARG A 177 -16.03 21.08 4.43
CA ARG A 177 -15.83 22.43 4.98
C ARG A 177 -14.94 22.37 6.24
N VAL A 178 -14.18 23.45 6.49
CA VAL A 178 -13.17 23.60 7.56
C VAL A 178 -13.70 23.11 8.92
N ARG A 179 -12.86 22.41 9.68
CA ARG A 179 -13.22 21.80 10.96
C ARG A 179 -13.07 22.77 12.14
N PHE A 180 -14.03 22.73 13.05
CA PHE A 180 -13.88 23.22 14.42
C PHE A 180 -12.97 22.30 15.24
N GLN A 181 -12.19 22.88 16.15
CA GLN A 181 -11.39 22.12 17.12
C GLN A 181 -12.31 21.41 18.11
N SER A 182 -12.17 20.10 18.26
CA SER A 182 -12.85 19.35 19.32
C SER A 182 -11.85 18.98 20.41
N ASN A 183 -12.16 19.31 21.66
CA ASN A 183 -11.39 18.91 22.83
C ASN A 183 -11.37 17.38 22.98
N THR A 184 -10.25 16.85 23.45
CA THR A 184 -10.10 15.42 23.74
C THR A 184 -10.57 15.16 25.17
N THR A 185 -11.55 14.27 25.33
CA THR A 185 -11.90 13.70 26.64
C THR A 185 -10.76 12.81 27.14
N ALA A 186 -10.57 12.78 28.46
CA ALA A 186 -9.58 11.94 29.12
C ALA A 186 -9.81 10.46 28.74
N ARG A 187 -8.73 9.78 28.34
CA ARG A 187 -8.78 8.39 27.85
C ARG A 187 -8.70 7.38 28.98
N THR A 188 -9.31 6.23 28.75
CA THR A 188 -9.09 5.04 29.57
C THR A 188 -7.62 4.62 29.57
N SER A 189 -7.20 3.96 30.64
CA SER A 189 -5.82 3.52 30.82
C SER A 189 -5.58 2.12 30.25
N LYS A 190 -6.63 1.27 30.25
CA LYS A 190 -6.55 -0.16 29.92
C LYS A 190 -7.38 -0.53 28.69
N LEU A 191 -6.88 -1.48 27.90
CA LEU A 191 -7.66 -2.13 26.83
C LEU A 191 -8.93 -2.80 27.41
N LEU A 192 -10.00 -2.79 26.63
CA LEU A 192 -11.35 -3.29 26.94
C LEU A 192 -12.04 -2.59 28.11
N GLU A 193 -11.50 -1.47 28.59
CA GLU A 193 -12.16 -0.72 29.66
C GLU A 193 -13.47 -0.10 29.15
N VAL A 194 -13.42 0.67 28.06
CA VAL A 194 -14.63 1.24 27.43
C VAL A 194 -14.64 0.88 25.95
N ILE A 195 -15.74 0.31 25.50
CA ILE A 195 -16.04 0.04 24.09
C ILE A 195 -17.08 1.04 23.63
N HIS A 196 -16.72 1.89 22.67
CA HIS A 196 -17.66 2.80 22.01
C HIS A 196 -18.33 2.09 20.84
N SER A 197 -19.64 2.27 20.69
CA SER A 197 -20.40 1.63 19.63
C SER A 197 -21.45 2.57 19.02
N ASP A 198 -21.59 2.46 17.70
CA ASP A 198 -22.59 3.19 16.92
C ASP A 198 -22.99 2.38 15.68
N VAL A 199 -24.25 2.52 15.25
CA VAL A 199 -24.79 1.85 14.07
C VAL A 199 -24.95 2.86 12.95
N CYS A 200 -24.29 2.60 11.82
CA CYS A 200 -24.42 3.41 10.62
C CYS A 200 -25.38 2.78 9.61
N GLY A 201 -26.34 3.57 9.13
CA GLY A 201 -27.33 3.17 8.12
C GLY A 201 -28.74 3.69 8.44
N PRO A 202 -29.75 3.34 7.62
CA PRO A 202 -29.66 2.42 6.49
C PRO A 202 -28.90 3.03 5.30
N MET A 203 -28.12 2.20 4.62
CA MET A 203 -27.59 2.53 3.31
C MET A 203 -28.71 2.44 2.27
N SER A 204 -28.69 3.37 1.31
CA SER A 204 -29.70 3.43 0.24
C SER A 204 -29.65 2.17 -0.63
N MET A 205 -28.44 1.67 -0.92
CA MET A 205 -28.21 0.42 -1.65
C MET A 205 -27.75 -0.67 -0.68
N ALA A 206 -28.36 -1.86 -0.79
CA ALA A 206 -27.91 -3.03 -0.05
C ALA A 206 -26.62 -3.62 -0.66
N THR A 207 -25.85 -4.33 0.15
CA THR A 207 -24.73 -5.15 -0.36
C THR A 207 -25.26 -6.35 -1.17
N PHE A 208 -24.37 -7.05 -1.87
CA PHE A 208 -24.70 -8.33 -2.54
C PHE A 208 -25.34 -9.38 -1.62
N SER A 209 -25.04 -9.32 -0.32
CA SER A 209 -25.59 -10.21 0.71
C SER A 209 -26.83 -9.62 1.44
N GLY A 210 -27.39 -8.52 0.93
CA GLY A 210 -28.58 -7.87 1.47
C GLY A 210 -28.35 -7.09 2.76
N LYS A 211 -27.10 -6.72 3.07
CA LYS A 211 -26.77 -5.92 4.27
C LYS A 211 -27.08 -4.45 4.02
N ARG A 212 -27.64 -3.76 5.02
CA ARG A 212 -28.05 -2.35 4.93
C ARG A 212 -27.46 -1.46 6.02
N TYR A 213 -26.86 -2.05 7.05
CA TYR A 213 -26.26 -1.34 8.16
C TYR A 213 -24.89 -1.92 8.47
N PHE A 214 -24.07 -1.17 9.20
CA PHE A 214 -22.93 -1.73 9.88
C PHE A 214 -22.83 -1.17 11.29
N VAL A 215 -22.33 -1.98 12.22
CA VAL A 215 -22.03 -1.55 13.60
C VAL A 215 -20.53 -1.52 13.81
N THR A 216 -20.05 -0.52 14.53
CA THR A 216 -18.65 -0.46 15.00
C THR A 216 -18.55 -0.75 16.48
N PHE A 217 -17.50 -1.46 16.88
CA PHE A 217 -17.05 -1.61 18.26
C PHE A 217 -15.61 -1.14 18.36
N ILE A 218 -15.40 -0.06 19.12
CA ILE A 218 -14.12 0.66 19.16
C ILE A 218 -13.61 0.68 20.59
N ASP A 219 -12.45 0.09 20.81
CA ASP A 219 -11.78 0.18 22.10
C ASP A 219 -11.25 1.59 22.35
N ASP A 220 -11.53 2.14 23.53
CA ASP A 220 -11.20 3.54 23.83
C ASP A 220 -9.69 3.79 23.90
N LYS A 221 -8.94 2.82 24.43
CA LYS A 221 -7.49 2.91 24.63
C LYS A 221 -6.70 2.80 23.33
N SER A 222 -6.97 1.76 22.55
CA SER A 222 -6.25 1.44 21.31
C SER A 222 -6.86 2.08 20.08
N ARG A 223 -8.13 2.53 20.13
CA ARG A 223 -8.92 2.89 18.94
C ARG A 223 -9.05 1.75 17.93
N TYR A 224 -8.77 0.52 18.34
CA TYR A 224 -8.96 -0.65 17.49
C TYR A 224 -10.45 -0.82 17.23
N CYS A 225 -10.82 -0.80 15.96
CA CYS A 225 -12.20 -0.84 15.50
C CYS A 225 -12.51 -2.21 14.90
N VAL A 226 -13.64 -2.79 15.29
CA VAL A 226 -14.21 -3.96 14.61
C VAL A 226 -15.54 -3.55 14.00
N VAL A 227 -15.78 -3.96 12.76
CA VAL A 227 -17.03 -3.70 12.03
C VAL A 227 -17.75 -5.02 11.79
N TYR A 228 -19.08 -5.01 11.93
CA TYR A 228 -19.94 -6.07 11.44
C TYR A 228 -21.02 -5.51 10.51
N LEU A 229 -21.24 -6.17 9.37
CA LEU A 229 -22.32 -5.83 8.44
C LEU A 229 -23.63 -6.50 8.88
N LEU A 230 -24.73 -5.73 8.92
CA LEU A 230 -26.04 -6.15 9.40
C LEU A 230 -27.12 -6.01 8.32
N LYS A 231 -28.09 -6.92 8.30
CA LYS A 231 -29.33 -6.74 7.52
C LYS A 231 -30.29 -5.82 8.27
N SER A 232 -30.32 -5.94 9.59
CA SER A 232 -31.20 -5.18 10.49
C SER A 232 -30.50 -4.77 11.79
N LYS A 233 -31.00 -3.71 12.44
CA LYS A 233 -30.45 -3.22 13.72
C LYS A 233 -30.62 -4.21 14.89
N SER A 234 -31.54 -5.18 14.80
CA SER A 234 -31.74 -6.20 15.84
C SER A 234 -30.56 -7.18 15.94
N GLU A 235 -29.70 -7.27 14.93
CA GLU A 235 -28.49 -8.11 14.94
C GLU A 235 -27.38 -7.57 15.88
N VAL A 236 -27.46 -6.31 16.33
CA VAL A 236 -26.42 -5.64 17.14
C VAL A 236 -26.07 -6.41 18.39
N ALA A 237 -27.08 -6.88 19.15
CA ALA A 237 -26.85 -7.63 20.38
C ALA A 237 -26.01 -8.89 20.11
N ALA A 238 -26.37 -9.67 19.09
CA ALA A 238 -25.65 -10.89 18.72
C ALA A 238 -24.20 -10.59 18.30
N LYS A 239 -23.98 -9.51 17.53
CA LYS A 239 -22.65 -9.09 17.10
C LYS A 239 -21.79 -8.52 18.23
N PHE A 240 -22.40 -7.89 19.23
CA PHE A 240 -21.67 -7.47 20.43
C PHE A 240 -21.20 -8.68 21.25
N MET A 241 -22.04 -9.71 21.40
CA MET A 241 -21.63 -10.95 22.09
C MET A 241 -20.44 -11.63 21.38
N GLU A 242 -20.52 -11.74 20.05
CA GLU A 242 -19.44 -12.27 19.20
C GLU A 242 -18.15 -11.44 19.36
N TYR A 243 -18.27 -10.11 19.32
CA TYR A 243 -17.17 -9.19 19.55
C TYR A 243 -16.54 -9.36 20.93
N ALA A 244 -17.35 -9.36 22.00
CA ALA A 244 -16.86 -9.44 23.37
C ALA A 244 -16.12 -10.77 23.59
N ALA A 245 -16.69 -11.89 23.14
CA ALA A 245 -16.03 -13.20 23.23
C ALA A 245 -14.67 -13.20 22.51
N MET A 246 -14.62 -12.68 21.29
CA MET A 246 -13.38 -12.58 20.51
C MET A 246 -12.37 -11.66 21.20
N ALA A 247 -12.76 -10.43 21.55
CA ALA A 247 -11.89 -9.41 22.09
C ALA A 247 -11.26 -9.83 23.42
N GLU A 248 -12.07 -10.40 24.31
CA GLU A 248 -11.60 -10.86 25.61
C GLU A 248 -10.64 -12.05 25.50
N THR A 249 -10.94 -12.99 24.59
CA THR A 249 -10.06 -14.14 24.33
C THR A 249 -8.71 -13.70 23.75
N GLN A 250 -8.71 -12.77 22.79
CA GLN A 250 -7.47 -12.33 22.14
C GLN A 250 -6.60 -11.43 23.02
N THR A 251 -7.19 -10.69 23.95
CA THR A 251 -6.46 -9.73 24.79
C THR A 251 -6.21 -10.22 26.22
N GLY A 252 -6.90 -11.28 26.66
CA GLY A 252 -6.88 -11.75 28.04
C GLY A 252 -7.52 -10.77 29.04
N LYS A 253 -8.28 -9.78 28.56
CA LYS A 253 -8.95 -8.75 29.36
C LYS A 253 -10.47 -8.90 29.27
N ARG A 254 -11.21 -8.19 30.12
CA ARG A 254 -12.68 -8.17 30.13
C ARG A 254 -13.21 -6.83 29.66
N VAL A 255 -14.30 -6.84 28.90
CA VAL A 255 -15.05 -5.64 28.59
C VAL A 255 -15.69 -5.13 29.89
N LYS A 256 -15.49 -3.86 30.24
CA LYS A 256 -16.11 -3.28 31.45
C LYS A 256 -17.32 -2.41 31.13
N TYR A 257 -17.19 -1.55 30.12
CA TYR A 257 -18.22 -0.61 29.75
C TYR A 257 -18.54 -0.70 28.26
N LEU A 258 -19.83 -0.77 27.93
CA LEU A 258 -20.33 -0.52 26.59
C LEU A 258 -20.92 0.89 26.55
N GLN A 259 -20.29 1.79 25.82
CA GLN A 259 -20.76 3.16 25.59
C GLN A 259 -21.46 3.21 24.23
N SER A 260 -22.73 3.61 24.22
CA SER A 260 -23.51 3.78 22.99
C SER A 260 -24.41 5.02 23.06
N ASP A 261 -25.08 5.31 21.95
CA ASP A 261 -26.21 6.22 21.95
C ASP A 261 -27.45 5.59 22.60
N ASN A 262 -28.55 6.34 22.66
CA ASN A 262 -29.81 5.89 23.22
C ASN A 262 -30.66 5.02 22.26
N GLY A 263 -30.05 4.47 21.20
CA GLY A 263 -30.69 3.66 20.17
C GLY A 263 -31.38 2.41 20.73
N GLY A 264 -32.54 2.07 20.17
CA GLY A 264 -33.36 0.93 20.63
C GLY A 264 -32.64 -0.42 20.51
N GLU A 265 -31.71 -0.55 19.56
CA GLU A 265 -30.88 -1.75 19.38
C GLU A 265 -30.02 -2.09 20.59
N TYR A 266 -29.58 -1.07 21.35
CA TYR A 266 -28.77 -1.25 22.55
C TYR A 266 -29.62 -1.45 23.81
N LYS A 267 -30.95 -1.27 23.73
CA LYS A 267 -31.88 -1.46 24.85
C LYS A 267 -32.57 -2.82 24.83
N SER A 268 -32.14 -3.73 23.96
CA SER A 268 -32.73 -5.07 23.89
C SER A 268 -32.48 -5.87 25.17
N ASP A 269 -33.50 -6.59 25.64
CA ASP A 269 -33.39 -7.48 26.81
C ASP A 269 -32.25 -8.49 26.66
N LYS A 270 -32.03 -8.96 25.44
CA LYS A 270 -30.95 -9.90 25.11
C LYS A 270 -29.57 -9.30 25.43
N LEU A 271 -29.33 -8.05 25.03
CA LEU A 271 -28.08 -7.36 25.32
C LEU A 271 -27.97 -7.02 26.82
N ALA A 272 -29.07 -6.59 27.44
CA ALA A 272 -29.11 -6.28 28.86
C ALA A 272 -28.77 -7.50 29.73
N ARG A 273 -29.37 -8.66 29.45
CA ARG A 273 -29.07 -9.92 30.15
C ARG A 273 -27.62 -10.33 29.98
N PHE A 274 -27.10 -10.34 28.75
CA PHE A 274 -25.69 -10.66 28.51
C PHE A 274 -24.74 -9.72 29.26
N CYS A 275 -25.02 -8.41 29.24
CA CYS A 275 -24.22 -7.44 29.97
C CYS A 275 -24.27 -7.68 31.48
N ALA A 276 -25.45 -7.96 32.05
CA ALA A 276 -25.60 -8.28 33.47
C ALA A 276 -24.85 -9.56 33.87
N GLU A 277 -24.98 -10.64 33.09
CA GLU A 277 -24.29 -11.92 33.30
C GLU A 277 -22.76 -11.78 33.25
N ARG A 278 -22.25 -10.89 32.39
CA ARG A 278 -20.81 -10.64 32.21
C ARG A 278 -20.26 -9.53 33.10
N GLY A 279 -21.12 -8.84 33.86
CA GLY A 279 -20.73 -7.66 34.65
C GLY A 279 -20.34 -6.44 33.81
N ILE A 280 -20.80 -6.37 32.55
CA ILE A 280 -20.57 -5.23 31.65
C ILE A 280 -21.60 -4.14 31.97
N GLN A 281 -21.14 -2.93 32.27
CA GLN A 281 -22.01 -1.79 32.50
C GLN A 281 -22.31 -1.05 31.19
N GLN A 282 -23.59 -0.92 30.86
CA GLN A 282 -24.03 -0.15 29.71
C GLN A 282 -24.12 1.34 30.08
N ARG A 283 -23.48 2.18 29.27
CA ARG A 283 -23.48 3.63 29.43
C ARG A 283 -24.11 4.25 28.19
N PHE A 284 -25.27 4.85 28.40
CA PHE A 284 -25.99 5.55 27.34
C PHE A 284 -25.61 7.02 27.35
N THR A 285 -25.36 7.55 26.16
CA THR A 285 -25.06 8.98 26.01
C THR A 285 -26.33 9.79 26.27
N PRO A 286 -26.30 10.80 27.17
CA PRO A 286 -27.47 11.63 27.43
C PRO A 286 -27.89 12.38 26.17
N PRO A 287 -29.20 12.69 26.02
CA PRO A 287 -29.65 13.64 25.02
C PRO A 287 -28.83 14.94 25.10
N TYR A 288 -28.52 15.55 23.96
CA TYR A 288 -27.79 16.83 23.85
C TYR A 288 -26.30 16.83 24.24
N THR A 289 -25.67 15.67 24.51
CA THR A 289 -24.21 15.56 24.74
C THR A 289 -23.47 14.74 23.65
N PRO A 290 -23.56 15.13 22.36
CA PRO A 290 -23.02 14.35 21.23
C PRO A 290 -21.50 14.09 21.32
N GLN A 291 -20.77 14.91 22.09
CA GLN A 291 -19.33 14.76 22.28
C GLN A 291 -18.94 13.42 22.93
N LEU A 292 -19.84 12.82 23.73
CA LEU A 292 -19.57 11.59 24.48
C LEU A 292 -19.56 10.33 23.59
N ASN A 293 -20.40 10.26 22.55
CA ASN A 293 -20.34 9.19 21.53
C ASN A 293 -19.50 9.58 20.31
N GLY A 294 -18.89 10.76 20.31
CA GLY A 294 -18.15 11.28 19.16
C GLY A 294 -16.96 10.41 18.74
N VAL A 295 -16.50 9.45 19.56
CA VAL A 295 -15.50 8.45 19.13
C VAL A 295 -16.05 7.55 18.03
N ALA A 296 -17.21 6.93 18.26
CA ALA A 296 -17.82 6.00 17.33
C ALA A 296 -18.31 6.72 16.07
N GLU A 297 -18.97 7.87 16.23
CA GLU A 297 -19.43 8.70 15.10
C GLU A 297 -18.29 9.14 14.19
N ARG A 298 -17.17 9.63 14.76
CA ARG A 298 -16.00 10.04 13.98
C ARG A 298 -15.35 8.87 13.25
N MET A 299 -15.31 7.69 13.88
CA MET A 299 -14.80 6.49 13.22
C MET A 299 -15.72 6.08 12.07
N ASN A 300 -17.04 6.04 12.28
CA ASN A 300 -18.02 5.72 11.24
C ASN A 300 -17.88 6.67 10.05
N ARG A 301 -17.78 7.98 10.28
CA ARG A 301 -17.51 8.96 9.22
C ARG A 301 -16.19 8.68 8.49
N THR A 302 -15.11 8.39 9.23
CA THR A 302 -13.81 8.08 8.63
C THR A 302 -13.85 6.82 7.76
N LEU A 303 -14.58 5.79 8.20
CA LEU A 303 -14.75 4.55 7.44
C LEU A 303 -15.55 4.78 6.16
N VAL A 304 -16.65 5.53 6.24
CA VAL A 304 -17.49 5.87 5.08
C VAL A 304 -16.72 6.73 4.06
N GLU A 305 -16.01 7.76 4.51
CA GLU A 305 -15.17 8.59 3.64
C GLU A 305 -14.08 7.77 2.95
N CYS A 306 -13.41 6.88 3.69
CA CYS A 306 -12.40 5.97 3.14
C CYS A 306 -12.98 4.99 2.11
N ALA A 307 -14.10 4.35 2.45
CA ALA A 307 -14.81 3.44 1.57
C ALA A 307 -15.27 4.14 0.29
N ARG A 308 -15.80 5.37 0.40
CA ARG A 308 -16.18 6.20 -0.75
C ARG A 308 -14.97 6.46 -1.64
N CYS A 309 -13.86 6.96 -1.11
CA CYS A 309 -12.66 7.20 -1.92
C CYS A 309 -12.20 5.95 -2.68
N MET A 310 -12.17 4.80 -2.01
CA MET A 310 -11.74 3.54 -2.63
C MET A 310 -12.70 3.08 -3.74
N MET A 311 -14.02 3.23 -3.55
CA MET A 311 -15.00 2.88 -4.58
C MET A 311 -14.95 3.84 -5.77
N GLU A 312 -14.87 5.15 -5.54
CA GLU A 312 -14.75 6.16 -6.60
C GLU A 312 -13.47 5.96 -7.41
N HIS A 313 -12.34 5.71 -6.74
CA HIS A 313 -11.06 5.43 -7.43
C HIS A 313 -11.13 4.18 -8.30
N ALA A 314 -11.83 3.15 -7.81
CA ALA A 314 -11.94 1.87 -8.50
C ALA A 314 -13.04 1.84 -9.58
N GLY A 315 -13.90 2.86 -9.67
CA GLY A 315 -15.06 2.84 -10.56
C GLY A 315 -16.14 1.83 -10.14
N LEU A 316 -16.30 1.60 -8.83
CA LEU A 316 -17.22 0.58 -8.31
C LEU A 316 -18.54 1.18 -7.83
N GLY A 317 -19.63 0.49 -8.17
CA GLY A 317 -20.98 0.87 -7.77
C GLY A 317 -21.22 0.85 -6.25
N LYS A 318 -22.30 1.49 -5.81
CA LYS A 318 -22.61 1.63 -4.38
C LYS A 318 -22.86 0.30 -3.66
N SER A 319 -23.20 -0.78 -4.36
CA SER A 319 -23.41 -2.12 -3.78
C SER A 319 -22.16 -2.70 -3.12
N TYR A 320 -20.97 -2.22 -3.48
CA TYR A 320 -19.68 -2.63 -2.92
C TYR A 320 -19.36 -2.00 -1.55
N TRP A 321 -20.23 -1.13 -1.03
CA TRP A 321 -19.96 -0.37 0.19
C TRP A 321 -19.57 -1.27 1.38
N GLY A 322 -20.16 -2.47 1.49
CA GLY A 322 -19.86 -3.39 2.58
C GLY A 322 -18.40 -3.88 2.57
N GLU A 323 -17.92 -4.30 1.40
CA GLU A 323 -16.55 -4.77 1.19
C GLU A 323 -15.56 -3.61 1.34
N ALA A 324 -15.93 -2.42 0.85
CA ALA A 324 -15.14 -1.20 1.00
C ALA A 324 -15.02 -0.75 2.46
N VAL A 325 -16.09 -0.82 3.27
CA VAL A 325 -16.06 -0.49 4.70
C VAL A 325 -15.23 -1.50 5.50
N MET A 326 -15.36 -2.80 5.21
CA MET A 326 -14.53 -3.84 5.84
C MET A 326 -13.04 -3.63 5.53
N THR A 327 -12.72 -3.31 4.27
CA THR A 327 -11.36 -2.95 3.85
C THR A 327 -10.88 -1.68 4.55
N ALA A 328 -11.72 -0.64 4.62
CA ALA A 328 -11.39 0.60 5.30
C ALA A 328 -11.06 0.35 6.78
N MET A 329 -11.85 -0.46 7.48
CA MET A 329 -11.59 -0.83 8.88
C MET A 329 -10.24 -1.53 9.02
N PHE A 330 -9.97 -2.53 8.17
CA PHE A 330 -8.71 -3.26 8.18
C PHE A 330 -7.49 -2.35 8.00
N LEU A 331 -7.59 -1.39 7.08
CA LEU A 331 -6.54 -0.41 6.79
C LEU A 331 -6.41 0.61 7.92
N ARG A 332 -7.53 1.17 8.42
CA ARG A 332 -7.53 2.17 9.49
C ARG A 332 -6.92 1.65 10.79
N ASN A 333 -7.11 0.38 11.12
CA ASN A 333 -6.45 -0.24 12.27
C ASN A 333 -4.92 -0.32 12.12
N ARG A 334 -4.39 -0.29 10.89
CA ARG A 334 -2.95 -0.36 10.59
C ARG A 334 -2.31 1.01 10.36
N CYS A 335 -3.13 2.05 10.27
CA CYS A 335 -2.70 3.43 10.10
C CYS A 335 -2.60 4.16 11.45
N PRO A 336 -1.70 5.15 11.58
CA PRO A 336 -1.65 5.99 12.76
C PRO A 336 -2.95 6.79 12.93
N THR A 337 -3.22 7.13 14.17
CA THR A 337 -4.28 8.06 14.54
C THR A 337 -3.72 9.08 15.53
N ARG A 338 -4.12 10.35 15.38
CA ARG A 338 -3.75 11.42 16.33
C ARG A 338 -4.25 11.12 17.75
N ALA A 339 -5.20 10.20 17.88
CA ALA A 339 -5.68 9.75 19.16
C ALA A 339 -4.71 8.83 19.93
N ILE A 340 -3.59 8.40 19.33
CA ILE A 340 -2.59 7.58 20.00
C ILE A 340 -1.27 8.36 19.97
N HIS A 341 -0.88 8.92 21.12
CA HIS A 341 0.32 9.76 21.23
C HIS A 341 1.65 8.98 21.14
N GLN A 342 1.60 7.64 21.15
CA GLN A 342 2.79 6.78 21.22
C GLN A 342 3.35 6.39 19.85
N ASP A 343 3.04 7.11 18.77
CA ASP A 343 3.48 6.78 17.41
C ASP A 343 3.19 5.31 17.02
N LYS A 344 2.03 4.80 17.44
CA LYS A 344 1.57 3.42 17.21
C LYS A 344 0.25 3.42 16.45
N SER A 345 0.07 2.41 15.61
CA SER A 345 -1.24 2.07 15.03
C SER A 345 -2.17 1.45 16.09
N PRO A 346 -3.49 1.55 15.91
CA PRO A 346 -4.45 0.82 16.73
C PRO A 346 -4.14 -0.68 16.84
N TYR A 347 -3.73 -1.30 15.74
CA TYR A 347 -3.29 -2.69 15.68
C TYR A 347 -2.12 -2.96 16.63
N GLN A 348 -1.09 -2.11 16.64
CA GLN A 348 0.04 -2.26 17.57
C GLN A 348 -0.37 -2.15 19.04
N VAL A 349 -1.27 -1.24 19.37
CA VAL A 349 -1.72 -1.07 20.76
C VAL A 349 -2.58 -2.26 21.20
N TRP A 350 -3.38 -2.82 20.28
CA TRP A 350 -4.24 -3.97 20.55
C TRP A 350 -3.47 -5.30 20.63
N THR A 351 -2.64 -5.61 19.63
CA THR A 351 -1.96 -6.92 19.51
C THR A 351 -0.53 -6.93 20.02
N MET A 352 0.02 -5.77 20.42
CA MET A 352 1.44 -5.60 20.77
C MET A 352 2.42 -5.99 19.65
N LYS A 353 1.97 -6.02 18.38
CA LYS A 353 2.76 -6.41 17.20
C LYS A 353 2.66 -5.36 16.11
N LYS A 354 3.73 -5.15 15.34
CA LYS A 354 3.68 -4.26 14.17
C LYS A 354 2.77 -4.86 13.08
N PRO A 355 1.91 -4.06 12.42
CA PRO A 355 1.19 -4.51 11.25
C PRO A 355 2.14 -4.80 10.09
N ILE A 356 1.85 -5.86 9.34
CA ILE A 356 2.51 -6.14 8.06
C ILE A 356 1.76 -5.33 6.99
N LEU A 357 2.46 -4.42 6.33
CA LEU A 357 1.94 -3.55 5.27
C LEU A 357 2.35 -4.03 3.87
N ALA A 358 3.35 -4.92 3.75
CA ALA A 358 3.86 -5.45 2.49
C ALA A 358 2.78 -6.02 1.55
N ASN A 359 1.70 -6.53 2.14
CA ASN A 359 0.63 -7.26 1.46
C ASN A 359 -0.56 -6.37 1.11
N LEU A 360 -0.48 -5.06 1.37
CA LEU A 360 -1.58 -4.17 1.05
C LEU A 360 -1.65 -3.90 -0.46
N LYS A 361 -2.87 -3.90 -0.98
CA LYS A 361 -3.20 -3.73 -2.39
C LYS A 361 -4.27 -2.68 -2.57
N VAL A 362 -4.26 -2.02 -3.73
CA VAL A 362 -5.27 -1.01 -4.09
C VAL A 362 -6.63 -1.69 -4.21
N PHE A 363 -7.61 -1.22 -3.45
CA PHE A 363 -8.97 -1.77 -3.46
C PHE A 363 -9.58 -1.67 -4.86
N GLY A 364 -10.32 -2.71 -5.28
CA GLY A 364 -11.01 -2.77 -6.57
C GLY A 364 -10.13 -3.06 -7.78
N CYS A 365 -8.81 -3.13 -7.62
CA CYS A 365 -7.93 -3.47 -8.75
C CYS A 365 -8.15 -4.91 -9.24
N HIS A 366 -7.79 -5.14 -10.50
CA HIS A 366 -7.81 -6.47 -11.09
C HIS A 366 -6.68 -7.36 -10.54
N ALA A 367 -6.97 -8.65 -10.41
CA ALA A 367 -6.01 -9.65 -10.01
C ALA A 367 -6.32 -10.99 -10.68
N TYR A 368 -5.28 -11.71 -11.11
CA TYR A 368 -5.40 -13.09 -11.56
C TYR A 368 -5.29 -14.03 -10.37
N VAL A 369 -6.36 -14.76 -10.08
CA VAL A 369 -6.44 -15.71 -8.97
C VAL A 369 -6.32 -17.12 -9.52
N GLN A 370 -5.43 -17.94 -8.94
CA GLN A 370 -5.22 -19.30 -9.39
C GLN A 370 -6.49 -20.15 -9.22
N VAL A 371 -6.84 -20.90 -10.26
CA VAL A 371 -7.92 -21.89 -10.22
C VAL A 371 -7.33 -23.23 -9.75
N PRO A 372 -7.93 -23.92 -8.77
CA PRO A 372 -7.47 -25.24 -8.33
C PRO A 372 -7.35 -26.25 -9.47
N GLN A 373 -6.43 -27.21 -9.36
CA GLN A 373 -6.23 -28.22 -10.41
C GLN A 373 -7.47 -29.10 -10.62
N ASP A 374 -8.18 -29.43 -9.55
CA ASP A 374 -9.38 -30.28 -9.59
C ASP A 374 -10.56 -29.63 -10.33
N LYS A 375 -10.49 -28.32 -10.57
CA LYS A 375 -11.50 -27.54 -11.30
C LYS A 375 -11.06 -27.18 -12.72
N ARG A 376 -10.00 -27.82 -13.23
CA ARG A 376 -9.42 -27.55 -14.55
C ARG A 376 -9.25 -28.84 -15.34
N ALA A 377 -9.70 -28.84 -16.58
CA ALA A 377 -9.32 -29.81 -17.58
C ALA A 377 -7.95 -29.46 -18.19
N LYS A 378 -7.41 -30.38 -18.99
CA LYS A 378 -6.17 -30.15 -19.75
C LYS A 378 -6.40 -28.98 -20.71
N PHE A 379 -5.48 -28.01 -20.71
CA PHE A 379 -5.50 -26.75 -21.47
C PHE A 379 -6.39 -25.61 -20.93
N ASP A 380 -7.14 -25.81 -19.83
CA ASP A 380 -7.89 -24.72 -19.21
C ASP A 380 -6.97 -23.63 -18.62
N SER A 381 -7.45 -22.39 -18.65
CA SER A 381 -6.79 -21.25 -18.02
C SER A 381 -6.46 -21.54 -16.55
N LYS A 382 -5.20 -21.27 -16.16
CA LYS A 382 -4.72 -21.55 -14.80
C LYS A 382 -5.19 -20.55 -13.76
N SER A 383 -5.74 -19.42 -14.19
CA SER A 383 -6.19 -18.33 -13.34
C SER A 383 -7.43 -17.66 -13.92
N SER A 384 -8.31 -17.18 -13.06
CA SER A 384 -9.46 -16.33 -13.43
C SER A 384 -9.14 -14.87 -13.15
N LEU A 385 -9.64 -13.98 -14.01
CA LEU A 385 -9.63 -12.53 -13.75
C LEU A 385 -10.64 -12.22 -12.64
N CYS A 386 -10.17 -11.56 -11.59
CA CYS A 386 -11.00 -11.18 -10.45
C CYS A 386 -10.76 -9.72 -10.06
N ARG A 387 -11.75 -9.14 -9.38
CA ARG A 387 -11.68 -7.85 -8.70
C ARG A 387 -11.29 -8.05 -7.25
N PHE A 388 -10.34 -7.27 -6.75
CA PHE A 388 -9.94 -7.32 -5.35
C PHE A 388 -10.94 -6.57 -4.45
N LEU A 389 -11.56 -7.29 -3.51
CA LEU A 389 -12.59 -6.75 -2.61
C LEU A 389 -12.10 -6.53 -1.17
N GLY A 390 -10.88 -6.91 -0.85
CA GLY A 390 -10.31 -6.70 0.49
C GLY A 390 -9.68 -7.94 1.08
N TYR A 391 -9.55 -7.93 2.40
CA TYR A 391 -8.79 -8.94 3.14
C TYR A 391 -9.74 -9.91 3.83
N ALA A 392 -9.47 -11.20 3.75
CA ALA A 392 -10.29 -12.21 4.40
C ALA A 392 -10.08 -12.17 5.93
N GLU A 393 -11.14 -12.45 6.68
CA GLU A 393 -11.08 -12.55 8.14
C GLU A 393 -10.23 -13.77 8.54
N HIS A 394 -9.32 -13.58 9.50
CA HIS A 394 -8.50 -14.62 10.16
C HIS A 394 -7.47 -15.37 9.30
N GLN A 395 -7.33 -15.06 8.01
CA GLN A 395 -6.35 -15.71 7.13
C GLN A 395 -5.46 -14.67 6.44
N LYS A 396 -4.23 -15.06 6.07
CA LYS A 396 -3.37 -14.27 5.17
C LYS A 396 -3.84 -14.40 3.71
N SER A 397 -5.12 -14.26 3.47
CA SER A 397 -5.76 -14.39 2.16
C SER A 397 -6.56 -13.14 1.85
N TYR A 398 -6.84 -12.99 0.56
CA TYR A 398 -7.57 -11.88 -0.01
C TYR A 398 -8.93 -12.38 -0.47
N ARG A 399 -9.89 -11.47 -0.48
CA ARG A 399 -11.24 -11.69 -0.97
C ARG A 399 -11.36 -11.06 -2.34
N PHE A 400 -11.92 -11.81 -3.27
CA PHE A 400 -12.05 -11.44 -4.66
C PHE A 400 -13.45 -11.72 -5.17
N GLU A 401 -13.84 -11.03 -6.22
CA GLU A 401 -15.00 -11.36 -7.03
C GLU A 401 -14.54 -11.69 -8.45
N GLU A 402 -14.92 -12.85 -8.97
CA GLU A 402 -14.64 -13.23 -10.34
C GLU A 402 -15.46 -12.39 -11.31
N VAL A 403 -14.79 -11.72 -12.26
CA VAL A 403 -15.43 -10.73 -13.15
C VAL A 403 -16.49 -11.37 -14.06
N SER A 404 -16.27 -12.62 -14.49
CA SER A 404 -17.17 -13.32 -15.40
C SER A 404 -18.45 -13.85 -14.75
N THR A 405 -18.40 -14.19 -13.45
CA THR A 405 -19.49 -14.91 -12.77
C THR A 405 -20.09 -14.12 -11.60
N GLY A 406 -19.42 -13.09 -11.10
CA GLY A 406 -19.75 -12.43 -9.82
C GLY A 406 -19.48 -13.31 -8.60
N ALA A 407 -18.84 -14.48 -8.76
CA ALA A 407 -18.60 -15.40 -7.67
C ALA A 407 -17.50 -14.89 -6.74
N ILE A 408 -17.76 -14.95 -5.44
CA ILE A 408 -16.77 -14.57 -4.42
C ILE A 408 -15.76 -15.71 -4.22
N LYS A 409 -14.46 -15.36 -4.29
CA LYS A 409 -13.33 -16.27 -4.07
C LYS A 409 -12.45 -15.75 -2.95
N ILE A 410 -11.91 -16.68 -2.15
CA ILE A 410 -10.87 -16.38 -1.15
C ILE A 410 -9.60 -17.10 -1.58
N SER A 411 -8.51 -16.36 -1.76
CA SER A 411 -7.22 -16.94 -2.13
C SER A 411 -6.08 -16.15 -1.52
N ARG A 412 -5.00 -16.84 -1.16
CA ARG A 412 -3.73 -16.22 -0.77
C ARG A 412 -2.90 -15.82 -1.98
N ASP A 413 -2.94 -16.64 -3.02
CA ASP A 413 -2.10 -16.51 -4.20
C ASP A 413 -2.88 -15.82 -5.32
N ALA A 414 -2.43 -14.61 -5.63
CA ALA A 414 -2.98 -13.79 -6.71
C ALA A 414 -1.91 -12.85 -7.26
N THR A 415 -1.96 -12.61 -8.57
CA THR A 415 -1.13 -11.60 -9.24
C THR A 415 -1.96 -10.34 -9.46
N PHE A 416 -1.61 -9.27 -8.74
CA PHE A 416 -2.34 -7.99 -8.75
C PHE A 416 -1.86 -7.05 -9.86
N MET A 417 -2.80 -6.38 -10.50
CA MET A 417 -2.63 -5.31 -11.47
C MET A 417 -3.23 -4.04 -10.88
N GLU A 418 -2.48 -3.38 -9.98
CA GLU A 418 -2.99 -2.29 -9.12
C GLU A 418 -3.35 -0.99 -9.89
N ASP A 419 -3.06 -0.95 -11.19
CA ASP A 419 -3.36 0.09 -12.17
C ASP A 419 -4.51 -0.29 -13.11
N LYS A 420 -5.10 -1.49 -13.02
CA LYS A 420 -6.18 -1.97 -13.90
C LYS A 420 -7.50 -2.10 -13.14
N PHE A 421 -8.56 -1.51 -13.69
CA PHE A 421 -9.92 -1.49 -13.13
C PHE A 421 -10.94 -1.68 -14.25
N ASP A 422 -12.23 -1.80 -13.90
CA ASP A 422 -13.31 -2.08 -14.85
C ASP A 422 -13.53 -0.94 -15.84
N GLU A 423 -13.45 0.30 -15.37
CA GLU A 423 -13.58 1.50 -16.19
C GLU A 423 -12.31 1.79 -17.02
N GLY A 424 -11.27 0.97 -16.87
CA GLY A 424 -10.02 1.09 -17.61
C GLY A 424 -8.78 1.23 -16.71
N PRO A 425 -7.60 1.37 -17.33
CA PRO A 425 -6.36 1.59 -16.60
C PRO A 425 -6.34 2.97 -15.92
N ARG A 426 -5.91 3.02 -14.67
CA ARG A 426 -5.58 4.27 -13.98
C ARG A 426 -4.10 4.54 -14.17
N ASN A 427 -3.77 5.67 -14.79
CA ASN A 427 -2.39 6.10 -14.91
C ASN A 427 -1.96 6.78 -13.62
N TYR A 428 -1.05 6.15 -12.89
CA TYR A 428 -0.44 6.77 -11.72
C TYR A 428 0.79 7.61 -12.10
N ASN A 429 1.18 7.60 -13.38
CA ASN A 429 2.18 8.51 -13.92
C ASN A 429 1.59 9.91 -14.04
N ASP A 430 2.07 10.82 -13.21
CA ASP A 430 2.06 12.24 -13.55
C ASP A 430 3.53 12.71 -13.60
N GLU A 431 4.06 12.76 -14.81
CA GLU A 431 4.87 13.89 -15.26
C GLU A 431 4.02 14.52 -16.37
N SER A 432 3.06 15.38 -16.01
CA SER A 432 2.43 16.24 -17.00
C SER A 432 3.52 17.13 -17.61
N SER A 433 3.78 16.88 -18.90
CA SER A 433 4.17 17.84 -19.92
C SER A 433 4.44 19.26 -19.40
N VAL A 434 5.71 19.68 -19.47
CA VAL A 434 6.05 21.10 -19.53
C VAL A 434 5.25 21.67 -20.70
N VAL A 435 4.26 22.49 -20.41
CA VAL A 435 3.74 23.43 -21.40
C VAL A 435 4.86 24.44 -21.55
N GLU A 436 5.63 24.31 -22.63
CA GLU A 436 6.47 25.41 -23.10
C GLU A 436 5.52 26.55 -23.40
N PHE A 437 5.55 27.58 -22.55
CA PHE A 437 5.05 28.88 -22.95
C PHE A 437 6.07 29.39 -23.96
N ASP A 438 5.67 29.46 -25.24
CA ASP A 438 6.37 30.26 -26.24
C ASP A 438 6.29 31.72 -25.78
N ASP A 439 7.36 32.21 -25.15
CA ASP A 439 7.63 33.64 -25.06
C ASP A 439 8.13 34.09 -26.45
N HIS A 440 7.21 34.22 -27.39
CA HIS A 440 7.40 35.04 -28.57
C HIS A 440 6.40 36.20 -28.52
N ASP A 441 6.85 37.32 -27.98
CA ASP A 441 6.47 38.66 -28.43
C ASP A 441 7.46 39.67 -27.84
N GLU A 442 8.61 39.81 -28.50
CA GLU A 442 9.34 41.08 -28.55
C GLU A 442 9.29 41.60 -29.99
N ASP A 443 8.90 42.88 -30.09
CA ASP A 443 9.21 43.82 -31.16
C ASP A 443 8.52 43.67 -32.52
N GLU A 444 7.33 44.28 -32.66
CA GLU A 444 7.03 45.08 -33.86
C GLU A 444 5.89 46.10 -33.65
N GLU A 445 6.18 47.31 -33.14
CA GLU A 445 5.57 48.55 -33.67
C GLU A 445 6.24 49.84 -33.14
N LYS A 446 7.50 50.06 -33.52
CA LYS A 446 8.02 51.41 -33.78
C LYS A 446 7.91 51.68 -35.28
N ARG A 447 6.73 52.06 -35.77
CA ARG A 447 6.55 52.78 -37.03
C ARG A 447 5.13 53.30 -37.20
N ARG A 448 4.86 54.49 -36.64
CA ARG A 448 4.05 55.55 -37.27
C ARG A 448 4.15 56.82 -36.43
N ARG A 449 5.05 57.70 -36.90
CA ARG A 449 4.81 59.13 -36.89
C ARG A 449 3.75 59.44 -37.94
#